data_AF-A0A1S3FFY2-F1
#
_entry.id   AF-A0A1S3FFY2-F1
#
_cell.length_a   1.000
_cell.length_b   1.000
_cell.length_c   1.000
_cell.angle_alpha   90.00
_cell.angle_beta   90.00
_cell.angle_gamma   90.00
#
_symmetry.space_group_name_H-M   'P 1'
#
loop_
_entity.id
_entity.type
_entity.pdbx_description
1 polymer ?
#
loop_
_entity_poly.entity_id
_entity_poly.type
_entity_poly.pdbx_seq_one_letter_code
_entity_poly.pdbx_strand_id
1 'polypeptide(L)'
;MAGVLKKRLTILYTKILDVLELLPKNVAYRKYTEQITNERLNMVKAEPDVNKLEDKLQGGQLEEVILQAEKELSLARKMLDWKPWEPLVEEPPANQWKWPI
;
A
#
# COMPACT_ATOMS: atom_id res chain seq x y z
N MET A 1 -14.11 2.18 -21.39
CA MET A 1 -13.91 2.81 -20.08
C MET A 1 -13.12 1.89 -19.14
N ALA A 2 -13.62 0.68 -18.85
CA ALA A 2 -12.96 -0.38 -18.07
C ALA A 2 -11.44 -0.60 -18.32
N GLY A 3 -11.03 -0.71 -19.59
CA GLY A 3 -9.62 -0.95 -19.92
C GLY A 3 -8.66 0.20 -19.56
N VAL A 4 -9.16 1.44 -19.42
CA VAL A 4 -8.36 2.60 -19.03
C VAL A 4 -8.05 2.54 -17.52
N LEU A 5 -9.06 2.20 -16.71
CA LEU A 5 -8.92 2.08 -15.26
C LEU A 5 -7.91 0.99 -14.86
N LYS A 6 -7.96 -0.16 -15.53
CA LYS A 6 -6.99 -1.24 -15.29
C LYS A 6 -5.56 -0.86 -15.67
N LYS A 7 -5.38 -0.17 -16.80
CA LYS A 7 -4.07 0.37 -17.20
C LYS A 7 -3.55 1.35 -16.15
N ARG A 8 -4.43 2.23 -15.64
CA ARG A 8 -4.09 3.17 -14.57
C ARG A 8 -3.64 2.46 -13.29
N LEU A 9 -4.38 1.44 -12.83
CA LEU A 9 -3.99 0.63 -11.66
C LEU A 9 -2.63 -0.05 -11.85
N THR A 10 -2.40 -0.63 -13.03
CA THR A 10 -1.12 -1.29 -13.35
C THR A 10 0.04 -0.30 -13.21
N ILE A 11 -0.11 0.91 -13.76
CA ILE A 11 0.90 1.99 -13.66
C ILE A 11 1.11 2.44 -12.21
N LEU A 12 0.04 2.53 -11.42
CA LEU A 12 0.14 2.95 -10.01
C LEU A 12 0.87 1.89 -9.17
N TYR A 13 0.52 0.61 -9.33
CA TYR A 13 1.18 -0.47 -8.59
C TYR A 13 2.65 -0.62 -8.97
N THR A 14 3.02 -0.48 -10.24
CA THR A 14 4.45 -0.50 -10.61
C THR A 14 5.19 0.68 -9.99
N LYS A 15 4.61 1.88 -10.01
CA LYS A 15 5.21 3.06 -9.35
C LYS A 15 5.35 2.89 -7.84
N ILE A 16 4.40 2.23 -7.18
CA ILE A 16 4.50 1.93 -5.75
C ILE A 16 5.69 1.00 -5.52
N LEU A 17 5.81 -0.09 -6.31
CA LEU A 17 6.95 -1.01 -6.21
C LEU A 17 8.29 -0.29 -6.43
N ASP A 18 8.38 0.59 -7.44
CA ASP A 18 9.60 1.39 -7.69
C ASP A 18 9.98 2.26 -6.48
N VAL A 19 9.00 2.84 -5.78
CA VAL A 19 9.25 3.63 -4.56
C VAL A 19 9.66 2.74 -3.39
N LEU A 20 9.05 1.57 -3.25
CA LEU A 20 9.37 0.61 -2.19
C LEU A 20 10.79 0.02 -2.37
N GLU A 21 11.32 -0.04 -3.59
CA GLU A 21 12.69 -0.48 -3.84
C GLU A 21 13.73 0.39 -3.14
N LEU A 22 13.44 1.68 -2.95
CA LEU A 22 14.30 2.65 -2.26
C LEU A 22 14.35 2.43 -0.73
N LEU A 23 13.38 1.71 -0.16
CA LEU A 23 13.33 1.42 1.27
C LEU A 23 14.28 0.26 1.63
N PRO A 24 14.81 0.18 2.86
CA PRO A 24 15.58 -0.99 3.28
C PRO A 24 14.74 -2.29 3.31
N LYS A 25 15.33 -3.42 2.89
CA LYS A 25 14.64 -4.73 2.79
C LYS A 25 14.14 -5.30 4.12
N ASN A 26 14.74 -4.88 5.23
CA ASN A 26 14.41 -5.33 6.58
C ASN A 26 13.21 -4.59 7.20
N VAL A 27 12.68 -3.56 6.53
CA VAL A 27 11.55 -2.77 7.05
C VAL A 27 10.24 -3.54 6.88
N ALA A 28 9.48 -3.65 7.98
CA ALA A 28 8.19 -4.32 7.99
C ALA A 28 7.21 -3.72 6.95
N TYR A 29 7.13 -2.38 6.88
CA TYR A 29 6.28 -1.69 5.90
C TYR A 29 6.60 -2.12 4.46
N ARG A 30 7.88 -2.11 4.06
CA ARG A 30 8.29 -2.56 2.72
C ARG A 30 7.80 -3.98 2.42
N LYS A 31 8.08 -4.92 3.32
CA LYS A 31 7.72 -6.34 3.15
C LYS A 31 6.21 -6.53 2.93
N TYR A 32 5.39 -5.93 3.79
CA TYR A 32 3.94 -6.10 3.71
C TYR A 32 3.33 -5.35 2.53
N THR A 33 3.78 -4.13 2.24
CA THR A 33 3.27 -3.34 1.11
C THR A 33 3.68 -3.96 -0.23
N GLU A 34 4.89 -4.51 -0.35
CA GLU A 34 5.31 -5.27 -1.55
C GLU A 34 4.43 -6.51 -1.75
N GLN A 35 4.14 -7.26 -0.69
CA GLN A 35 3.27 -8.44 -0.78
C GLN A 35 1.87 -8.05 -1.28
N ILE A 36 1.23 -7.09 -0.63
CA ILE A 36 -0.14 -6.65 -0.98
C ILE A 36 -0.18 -6.10 -2.40
N THR A 37 0.81 -5.28 -2.77
CA THR A 37 0.88 -4.65 -4.09
C THR A 37 1.07 -5.69 -5.20
N ASN A 38 1.93 -6.69 -4.99
CA ASN A 38 2.14 -7.77 -5.95
C ASN A 38 0.91 -8.67 -6.09
N GLU A 39 0.26 -9.04 -4.98
CA GLU A 39 -0.99 -9.80 -5.00
C GLU A 39 -2.07 -9.07 -5.80
N ARG A 40 -2.29 -7.78 -5.53
CA ARG A 40 -3.28 -6.94 -6.25
C ARG A 40 -2.91 -6.77 -7.72
N LEU A 41 -1.65 -6.52 -8.03
CA LEU A 41 -1.17 -6.41 -9.42
C LEU A 41 -1.40 -7.72 -10.20
N ASN A 42 -1.15 -8.87 -9.58
CA ASN A 42 -1.39 -10.18 -10.19
C ASN A 42 -2.88 -10.41 -10.43
N MET A 43 -3.75 -10.05 -9.50
CA MET A 43 -5.20 -10.12 -9.68
C MET A 43 -5.69 -9.25 -10.87
N VAL A 44 -5.19 -8.01 -10.97
CA VAL A 44 -5.54 -7.08 -12.08
C VAL A 44 -5.09 -7.62 -13.45
N LYS A 45 -3.94 -8.32 -13.48
CA LYS A 45 -3.42 -8.97 -14.70
C LYS A 45 -4.19 -10.24 -15.07
N ALA A 46 -4.58 -11.04 -14.06
CA ALA A 46 -5.22 -12.33 -14.27
C ALA A 46 -6.68 -12.22 -14.72
N GLU A 47 -7.46 -11.27 -14.16
CA GLU A 47 -8.89 -11.17 -14.46
C GLU A 47 -9.15 -10.06 -15.49
N PRO A 48 -9.60 -10.37 -16.72
CA PRO A 48 -9.92 -9.36 -17.73
C PRO A 48 -11.18 -8.55 -17.41
N ASP A 49 -12.17 -9.19 -16.77
CA ASP A 49 -13.47 -8.63 -16.43
C ASP A 49 -13.40 -7.70 -15.21
N VAL A 50 -14.05 -6.53 -15.27
CA VAL A 50 -14.00 -5.55 -14.16
C VAL A 50 -14.87 -5.96 -12.99
N ASN A 51 -16.08 -6.48 -13.23
CA ASN A 51 -17.00 -6.82 -12.15
C ASN A 51 -16.42 -7.98 -11.32
N LYS A 52 -15.89 -9.00 -12.00
CA LYS A 52 -15.21 -10.12 -11.32
C LYS A 52 -13.94 -9.68 -10.58
N LEU A 53 -13.25 -8.67 -11.11
CA LEU A 53 -12.05 -8.12 -10.49
C LEU A 53 -12.41 -7.35 -9.21
N GLU A 54 -13.49 -6.56 -9.22
CA GLU A 54 -14.02 -5.87 -8.03
C GLU A 54 -14.42 -6.87 -6.93
N ASP A 55 -15.14 -7.92 -7.30
CA ASP A 55 -15.53 -9.00 -6.37
C ASP A 55 -14.32 -9.69 -5.73
N LYS A 56 -13.26 -9.93 -6.52
CA LYS A 56 -12.00 -10.54 -6.03
C LYS A 56 -11.19 -9.60 -5.15
N LEU A 57 -11.13 -8.31 -5.49
CA LEU A 57 -10.37 -7.31 -4.74
C LEU A 57 -11.04 -6.93 -3.42
N GLN A 58 -12.37 -7.11 -3.31
CA GLN A 58 -13.17 -6.76 -2.12
C GLN A 58 -12.91 -5.32 -1.64
N GLY A 59 -12.67 -4.40 -2.58
CA GLY A 59 -12.20 -3.04 -2.33
C GLY A 59 -13.20 -1.94 -2.74
N GLY A 60 -14.44 -2.30 -3.00
CA GLY A 60 -15.43 -1.41 -3.61
C GLY A 60 -15.29 -1.34 -5.13
N GLN A 61 -15.68 -0.21 -5.71
CA GLN A 61 -15.55 0.05 -7.14
C GLN A 61 -14.09 0.25 -7.55
N LEU A 62 -13.75 -0.05 -8.80
CA LEU A 62 -12.38 0.05 -9.28
C LEU A 62 -11.80 1.47 -9.16
N GLU A 63 -12.64 2.50 -9.26
CA GLU A 63 -12.30 3.90 -9.04
C GLU A 63 -11.83 4.17 -7.59
N GLU A 64 -12.46 3.54 -6.60
CA GLU A 64 -12.06 3.65 -5.19
C GLU A 64 -10.72 2.97 -4.95
N VAL A 65 -10.50 1.82 -5.62
CA VAL A 65 -9.22 1.11 -5.58
C VAL A 65 -8.10 1.94 -6.21
N ILE A 66 -8.38 2.66 -7.30
CA ILE A 66 -7.43 3.61 -7.91
C ILE A 66 -7.08 4.71 -6.91
N LEU A 67 -8.08 5.32 -6.27
CA LEU A 67 -7.86 6.36 -5.27
C LEU A 67 -7.03 5.82 -4.08
N GLN A 68 -7.28 4.58 -3.66
CA GLN A 68 -6.49 3.92 -2.62
C GLN A 68 -5.03 3.75 -3.07
N ALA A 69 -4.79 3.30 -4.30
CA ALA A 69 -3.43 3.16 -4.84
C ALA A 69 -2.71 4.51 -4.95
N GLU A 70 -3.40 5.60 -5.30
CA GLU A 70 -2.80 6.94 -5.30
C GLU A 70 -2.42 7.42 -3.89
N LYS A 71 -3.28 7.15 -2.91
CA LYS A 71 -2.99 7.43 -1.49
C LYS A 71 -1.80 6.61 -1.00
N GLU A 72 -1.72 5.33 -1.35
CA GLU A 72 -0.60 4.45 -0.99
C GLU A 72 0.71 4.95 -1.63
N LEU A 73 0.69 5.37 -2.89
CA LEU A 73 1.87 5.94 -3.55
C LEU A 73 2.34 7.21 -2.85
N SER A 74 1.41 8.07 -2.42
CA SER A 74 1.72 9.28 -1.65
C SER A 74 2.30 8.94 -0.27
N LEU A 75 1.73 7.94 0.40
CA LEU A 75 2.21 7.43 1.67
C LEU A 75 3.63 6.86 1.54
N ALA A 76 3.88 5.97 0.58
CA ALA A 76 5.17 5.35 0.36
C ALA A 76 6.28 6.40 0.14
N ARG A 77 5.97 7.49 -0.58
CA ARG A 77 6.89 8.63 -0.73
C ARG A 77 7.18 9.33 0.60
N LYS A 78 6.15 9.61 1.40
CA LYS A 78 6.32 10.22 2.73
C LYS A 78 7.07 9.31 3.71
N MET A 79 6.89 7.99 3.59
CA MET A 79 7.60 7.01 4.43
C MET A 79 9.12 7.07 4.21
N LEU A 80 9.58 7.43 3.00
CA LEU A 80 11.01 7.68 2.74
C LEU A 80 11.57 8.85 3.56
N ASP A 81 10.77 9.91 3.70
CA ASP A 81 11.16 11.10 4.45
C ASP A 81 11.06 10.87 5.97
N TRP A 82 9.99 10.19 6.42
CA TRP A 82 9.71 9.97 7.85
C TRP A 82 10.58 8.92 8.51
N LYS A 83 11.06 7.93 7.75
CA LYS A 83 11.88 6.80 8.25
C LYS A 83 11.35 6.15 9.55
N PRO A 84 10.07 5.77 9.62
CA PRO A 84 9.45 5.26 10.85
C PRO A 84 9.98 3.88 11.30
N TRP A 85 10.90 3.29 10.55
CA TRP A 85 11.62 2.07 10.94
C TRP A 85 12.81 2.34 11.84
N GLU A 86 13.16 3.59 12.08
CA GLU A 86 14.12 3.96 13.11
C GLU A 86 13.55 3.66 14.50
N PRO A 87 14.41 3.43 15.51
CA PRO A 87 13.96 3.22 16.88
C PRO A 87 13.07 4.36 17.39
N LEU A 88 12.26 4.05 18.41
CA LEU A 88 11.44 5.04 19.09
C LEU A 88 12.31 6.24 19.51
N VAL A 89 11.85 7.44 19.15
CA VAL A 89 12.56 8.70 19.48
C VAL A 89 12.65 8.89 20.99
N GLU A 90 11.58 8.57 21.72
CA GLU A 90 11.52 8.67 23.17
C GLU A 90 10.73 7.49 23.76
N GLU A 91 11.21 6.97 24.89
CA GLU A 91 10.48 5.98 25.68
C GLU A 91 9.35 6.66 26.47
N PRO A 92 8.18 6.01 26.62
CA PRO A 92 7.10 6.59 27.39
C PRO A 92 7.47 6.66 28.89
N PRO A 93 7.07 7.72 29.60
CA PRO A 93 7.09 7.78 31.06
C PRO A 93 6.38 6.57 31.70
N ALA A 94 6.90 6.09 32.82
CA ALA A 94 6.46 4.84 33.47
C ALA A 94 4.95 4.74 33.74
N ASN A 95 4.26 5.87 33.94
CA ASN A 95 2.82 5.91 34.25
C ASN A 95 1.94 6.30 33.05
N GLN A 96 2.50 6.55 31.87
CA GLN A 96 1.72 7.07 30.73
C GLN A 96 0.67 6.07 30.20
N TRP A 97 0.99 4.76 30.27
CA TRP A 97 0.11 3.70 29.74
C TRP A 97 -0.43 2.75 30.80
N LYS A 98 -0.36 3.11 32.09
CA LYS A 98 -0.90 2.29 33.19
C LYS A 98 -2.41 2.52 33.33
N TRP A 99 -3.21 1.47 33.17
CA TRP A 99 -4.67 1.51 33.38
C TRP A 99 -5.22 0.19 33.95
N PRO A 100 -6.10 0.20 34.97
CA PRO A 100 -6.49 1.34 35.82
C PRO A 100 -5.37 1.76 36.79
N ILE A 101 -5.54 2.92 37.44
CA ILE A 101 -4.55 3.51 38.38
C ILE A 101 -4.38 2.65 39.62
#